data_AF-A0A498JHN4-F1
#
_entry.id   AF-A0A498JHN4-F1
#
_cell.length_a   1.000
_cell.length_b   1.000
_cell.length_c   1.000
_cell.angle_alpha   90.00
_cell.angle_beta   90.00
_cell.angle_gamma   90.00
#
_symmetry.space_group_name_H-M   'P 1'
#
loop_
_entity.id
_entity.type
_entity.pdbx_description
1 polymer ?
#
loop_
_entity_poly.entity_id
_entity_poly.type
_entity_poly.pdbx_seq_one_letter_code
_entity_poly.pdbx_strand_id
1 'polypeptide(L)'
;MEAVVHVCELAAECRQTFHSDVVVDLLCSLGIMRLMSHLSYSPKCTSNLYLFLMINLKVVRNHPSALKIHQNKLLESDKWPKKTLKGYKTRSIQKKTNEKYLKTLNFNDHDKIKGKFHLLFAEKDPARSSLWESGGSCNHVRSSYIIRDFNEFTALPETFKSQRAVQVYEQSAQMIKTDEGIDWAVAEALAFATLLVEGNHVRLSG
;
A
#
# COMPACT_ATOMS: atom_id res chain seq x y z
N MET A 1 8.93 -22.93 -13.45
CA MET A 1 8.91 -22.67 -12.00
C MET A 1 10.22 -22.03 -11.59
N GLU A 2 11.36 -22.70 -11.76
CA GLU A 2 12.68 -22.13 -11.46
C GLU A 2 12.96 -20.80 -12.19
N ALA A 3 12.70 -20.73 -13.50
CA ALA A 3 12.83 -19.48 -14.26
C ALA A 3 11.95 -18.34 -13.69
N VAL A 4 10.75 -18.64 -13.18
CA VAL A 4 9.86 -17.63 -12.58
C VAL A 4 10.46 -17.10 -11.28
N VAL A 5 11.01 -18.00 -10.44
CA VAL A 5 11.70 -17.61 -9.21
C VAL A 5 12.89 -16.71 -9.55
N HIS A 6 13.69 -17.10 -10.53
CA HIS A 6 14.85 -16.32 -10.95
C HIS A 6 14.48 -14.93 -11.50
N VAL A 7 13.44 -14.82 -12.33
CA VAL A 7 12.97 -13.51 -12.81
C VAL A 7 12.41 -12.66 -11.66
N CYS A 8 11.73 -13.26 -10.68
CA CYS A 8 11.27 -12.55 -9.49
C CYS A 8 12.43 -12.06 -8.60
N GLU A 9 13.48 -12.85 -8.43
CA GLU A 9 14.71 -12.45 -7.73
C GLU A 9 15.38 -11.29 -8.46
N LEU A 10 15.57 -11.41 -9.78
CA LEU A 10 16.12 -10.34 -10.61
C LEU A 10 15.28 -9.05 -10.52
N ALA A 11 13.96 -9.16 -10.52
CA ALA A 11 13.07 -8.01 -10.41
C ALA A 11 13.18 -7.33 -9.04
N ALA A 12 13.33 -8.12 -7.97
CA ALA A 12 13.55 -7.60 -6.62
C ALA A 12 14.91 -6.88 -6.51
N GLU A 13 15.97 -7.49 -7.03
CA GLU A 13 17.32 -6.90 -7.07
C GLU A 13 17.34 -5.61 -7.91
N CYS A 14 16.67 -5.61 -9.06
CA CYS A 14 16.56 -4.44 -9.94
C CYS A 14 15.84 -3.28 -9.21
N ARG A 15 14.72 -3.56 -8.54
CA ARG A 15 14.00 -2.55 -7.73
C ARG A 15 14.86 -2.03 -6.58
N GLN A 16 15.64 -2.89 -5.93
CA GLN A 16 16.50 -2.50 -4.81
C GLN A 16 17.74 -1.71 -5.25
N THR A 17 18.28 -2.00 -6.43
CA THR A 17 19.48 -1.34 -6.97
C THR A 17 19.15 -0.01 -7.63
N PHE A 18 18.07 0.04 -8.43
CA PHE A 18 17.74 1.21 -9.27
C PHE A 18 16.57 2.04 -8.74
N HIS A 19 15.93 1.62 -7.64
CA HIS A 19 14.78 2.30 -7.02
C HIS A 19 13.66 2.69 -8.00
N SER A 20 13.52 1.89 -9.07
CA SER A 20 12.57 2.12 -10.16
C SER A 20 11.54 1.01 -10.20
N ASP A 21 10.40 1.28 -10.84
CA ASP A 21 9.36 0.26 -11.02
C ASP A 21 9.80 -0.82 -12.02
N VAL A 22 9.41 -2.06 -11.73
CA VAL A 22 9.78 -3.25 -12.53
C VAL A 22 8.53 -4.04 -12.84
N VAL A 23 8.38 -4.45 -14.09
CA VAL A 23 7.24 -5.25 -14.56
C VAL A 23 7.70 -6.67 -14.86
N VAL A 24 6.98 -7.65 -14.31
CA VAL A 24 7.18 -9.07 -14.62
C VAL A 24 5.94 -9.59 -15.33
N ASP A 25 6.07 -9.88 -16.62
CA ASP A 25 5.00 -10.49 -17.39
C ASP A 25 4.97 -12.02 -17.18
N LEU A 26 4.03 -12.48 -16.34
CA LEU A 26 3.84 -13.88 -16.01
C LEU A 26 2.85 -14.54 -16.97
N LEU A 27 3.37 -15.03 -18.10
CA LEU A 27 2.58 -15.78 -19.07
C LEU A 27 2.10 -17.12 -18.47
N CYS A 28 0.79 -17.21 -18.20
CA CYS A 28 0.18 -18.41 -17.63
C CYS A 28 -1.17 -18.75 -18.30
N SER A 29 -1.41 -20.05 -18.50
CA SER A 29 -2.67 -20.56 -19.05
C SER A 29 -3.86 -20.37 -18.10
N LEU A 30 -3.59 -20.07 -16.82
CA LEU A 30 -4.62 -19.75 -15.83
C LEU A 30 -5.36 -18.45 -16.18
N GLY A 31 -4.72 -17.50 -16.87
CA GLY A 31 -5.38 -16.28 -17.35
C GLY A 31 -6.56 -16.60 -18.28
N ILE A 32 -6.39 -17.56 -19.19
CA ILE A 32 -7.43 -18.05 -20.10
C ILE A 32 -8.57 -18.72 -19.32
N MET A 33 -8.24 -19.53 -18.31
CA MET A 33 -9.24 -20.18 -17.45
C MET A 33 -10.02 -19.18 -16.60
N ARG A 34 -9.35 -18.17 -16.05
CA ARG A 34 -9.96 -17.13 -15.20
C ARG A 34 -10.83 -16.17 -15.99
N LEU A 35 -10.44 -15.84 -17.23
CA LEU A 35 -11.27 -15.07 -18.15
C LEU A 35 -12.64 -15.74 -18.34
N MET A 36 -12.65 -17.07 -18.47
CA MET A 36 -13.89 -17.84 -18.60
C MET A 36 -14.70 -17.96 -17.31
N SER A 37 -14.07 -18.10 -16.14
CA SER A 37 -14.78 -18.07 -14.86
C SER A 37 -15.42 -16.70 -14.59
N HIS A 38 -14.79 -15.61 -15.04
CA HIS A 38 -15.42 -14.29 -15.01
C HIS A 38 -16.58 -14.18 -16.01
N LEU A 39 -16.45 -14.79 -17.18
CA LEU A 39 -17.51 -14.92 -18.19
C LEU A 39 -18.53 -16.02 -17.85
N SER A 40 -18.84 -16.26 -16.57
CA SER A 40 -19.86 -17.21 -16.10
C SER A 40 -21.27 -17.01 -16.71
N TYR A 41 -21.43 -16.01 -17.57
CA TYR A 41 -22.65 -15.63 -18.27
C TYR A 41 -22.53 -15.87 -19.78
N SER A 42 -23.26 -16.88 -20.25
CA SER A 42 -23.74 -17.07 -21.63
C SER A 42 -22.69 -17.08 -22.78
N PRO A 43 -22.55 -18.18 -23.54
CA PRO A 43 -21.58 -18.31 -24.65
C PRO A 43 -22.00 -17.54 -25.92
N LYS A 44 -22.75 -16.44 -25.82
CA LYS A 44 -23.24 -15.68 -26.98
C LYS A 44 -22.37 -14.48 -27.37
N CYS A 45 -21.28 -14.22 -26.64
CA CYS A 45 -20.40 -13.09 -26.94
C CYS A 45 -19.44 -13.41 -28.10
N THR A 46 -19.89 -13.09 -29.32
CA THR A 46 -19.12 -13.00 -30.58
C THR A 46 -18.48 -14.30 -31.07
N SER A 47 -18.88 -14.75 -32.27
CA SER A 47 -18.47 -16.03 -32.86
C SER A 47 -16.94 -16.25 -32.92
N ASN A 48 -16.15 -15.18 -33.03
CA ASN A 48 -14.69 -15.26 -33.12
C ASN A 48 -13.99 -15.43 -31.77
N LEU A 49 -14.41 -14.70 -30.73
CA LEU A 49 -13.79 -14.81 -29.40
C LEU A 49 -14.11 -16.16 -28.76
N TYR A 50 -15.33 -16.67 -28.95
CA TYR A 50 -15.73 -17.98 -28.47
C TYR A 50 -14.93 -19.11 -29.15
N LEU A 51 -14.72 -19.04 -30.47
CA LEU A 51 -13.93 -20.03 -31.20
C LEU A 51 -12.45 -19.99 -30.77
N PHE A 52 -11.88 -18.79 -30.63
CA PHE A 52 -10.52 -18.61 -30.13
C PHE A 52 -10.36 -19.18 -28.71
N LEU A 53 -11.28 -18.86 -27.80
CA LEU A 53 -11.30 -19.42 -26.44
C LEU A 53 -11.42 -20.95 -26.46
N MET A 54 -12.29 -21.51 -27.31
CA MET A 54 -12.54 -22.95 -27.37
C MET A 54 -11.36 -23.74 -27.97
N ILE A 55 -10.64 -23.18 -28.96
CA ILE A 55 -9.38 -23.74 -29.48
C ILE A 55 -8.31 -23.73 -28.39
N ASN A 56 -8.11 -22.59 -27.74
CA ASN A 56 -7.14 -22.45 -26.66
C ASN A 56 -7.48 -23.38 -25.49
N LEU A 57 -8.75 -23.59 -25.17
CA LEU A 57 -9.19 -24.53 -24.14
C LEU A 57 -8.86 -25.99 -24.45
N LYS A 58 -9.03 -26.44 -25.70
CA LYS A 58 -8.66 -27.81 -26.07
C LYS A 58 -7.17 -28.04 -25.82
N VAL A 59 -6.34 -27.06 -26.18
CA VAL A 59 -4.90 -27.08 -25.91
C VAL A 59 -4.62 -27.06 -24.41
N VAL A 60 -5.24 -26.15 -23.66
CA VAL A 60 -5.02 -25.99 -22.21
C VAL A 60 -5.50 -27.21 -21.41
N ARG A 61 -6.65 -27.81 -21.76
CA ARG A 61 -7.18 -29.01 -21.09
C ARG A 61 -6.32 -30.25 -21.33
N ASN A 62 -5.72 -30.35 -22.53
CA ASN A 62 -4.81 -31.45 -22.86
C ASN A 62 -3.41 -31.25 -22.28
N HIS A 63 -3.07 -30.03 -21.84
CA HIS A 63 -1.78 -29.73 -21.26
C HIS A 63 -1.76 -30.10 -19.76
N PRO A 64 -0.74 -30.82 -19.26
CA PRO A 64 -0.60 -31.09 -17.84
C PRO A 64 -0.39 -29.80 -17.03
N SER A 65 -0.84 -29.80 -15.78
CA SER A 65 -0.66 -28.62 -14.90
C SER A 65 0.82 -28.33 -14.65
N ALA A 66 1.17 -27.05 -14.47
CA ALA A 66 2.54 -26.63 -14.18
C ALA A 66 3.14 -27.39 -12.97
N LEU A 67 2.32 -27.67 -11.95
CA LEU A 67 2.70 -28.51 -10.81
C LEU A 67 3.09 -29.92 -11.26
N LYS A 68 2.28 -30.58 -12.10
CA LYS A 68 2.56 -31.95 -12.55
C LYS A 68 3.80 -32.02 -13.43
N ILE A 69 4.02 -31.03 -14.30
CA ILE A 69 5.23 -30.92 -15.13
C ILE A 69 6.48 -30.80 -14.26
N HIS A 70 6.45 -29.91 -13.27
CA HIS A 70 7.60 -29.73 -12.38
C HIS A 70 7.83 -30.95 -11.49
N GLN A 71 6.77 -31.62 -11.02
CA GLN A 71 6.88 -32.88 -10.30
C GLN A 71 7.56 -33.97 -11.13
N ASN A 72 7.22 -34.10 -12.42
CA ASN A 72 7.87 -35.07 -13.30
C ASN A 72 9.36 -34.76 -13.47
N LYS A 73 9.74 -33.50 -13.70
CA LYS A 73 11.16 -33.08 -13.77
C LYS A 73 11.95 -33.40 -12.49
N LEU A 74 11.33 -33.23 -11.32
CA LEU A 74 11.95 -33.57 -10.03
C LEU A 74 12.12 -35.08 -9.84
N LEU A 75 11.22 -35.89 -10.40
CA LEU A 75 11.33 -37.34 -10.39
C LEU A 75 12.36 -37.86 -11.39
N GLU A 76 12.49 -37.23 -12.55
CA GLU A 76 13.48 -37.56 -13.58
C GLU A 76 14.91 -37.23 -13.15
N SER A 77 15.08 -36.19 -12.33
CA SER A 77 16.39 -35.80 -11.82
C SER A 77 16.90 -36.66 -10.65
N ASP A 78 16.19 -37.72 -10.25
CA ASP A 78 16.46 -38.63 -9.12
C ASP A 78 16.69 -37.96 -7.75
N LYS A 79 16.53 -36.63 -7.66
CA LYS A 79 16.73 -35.84 -6.45
C LYS A 79 15.64 -36.09 -5.40
N TRP A 80 14.49 -36.67 -5.78
CA TRP A 80 13.31 -36.77 -4.89
C TRP A 80 12.56 -38.11 -5.01
N PRO A 81 12.35 -38.84 -3.89
CA PRO A 81 11.57 -40.08 -3.91
C PRO A 81 10.06 -39.84 -4.07
N LYS A 82 9.40 -40.66 -4.91
CA LYS A 82 7.95 -40.59 -5.21
C LYS A 82 7.05 -40.60 -3.96
N LYS A 83 7.45 -41.30 -2.89
CA LYS A 83 6.71 -41.40 -1.62
C LYS A 83 6.59 -40.05 -0.91
N THR A 84 7.66 -39.26 -0.95
CA THR A 84 7.74 -37.93 -0.35
C THR A 84 6.82 -36.94 -1.06
N LEU A 85 6.84 -36.92 -2.39
CA LEU A 85 5.97 -36.07 -3.22
C LEU A 85 4.46 -36.31 -3.01
N LYS A 86 4.03 -37.58 -2.85
CA LYS A 86 2.64 -37.90 -2.52
C LYS A 86 2.26 -37.46 -1.11
N GLY A 87 3.18 -37.55 -0.15
CA GLY A 87 2.97 -37.09 1.24
C GLY A 87 2.60 -35.61 1.34
N TYR A 88 3.29 -34.75 0.57
CA TYR A 88 3.06 -33.29 0.59
C TYR A 88 1.69 -32.88 0.06
N LYS A 89 1.21 -33.51 -1.04
CA LYS A 89 -0.09 -33.17 -1.66
C LYS A 89 -1.28 -33.48 -0.75
N THR A 90 -1.32 -34.69 -0.19
CA THR A 90 -2.55 -35.20 0.43
C THR A 90 -2.61 -34.95 1.94
N ARG A 91 -1.47 -34.99 2.64
CA ARG A 91 -1.46 -35.02 4.12
C ARG A 91 -1.07 -33.70 4.76
N SER A 92 -0.18 -32.94 4.15
CA SER A 92 0.43 -31.77 4.82
C SER A 92 -0.31 -30.47 4.50
N ILE A 93 -0.56 -30.20 3.22
CA ILE A 93 -1.14 -28.91 2.80
C ILE A 93 -2.64 -28.90 3.06
N GLN A 94 -3.37 -29.90 2.56
CA GLN A 94 -4.83 -29.93 2.68
C GLN A 94 -5.30 -30.01 4.14
N LYS A 95 -4.59 -30.77 4.98
CA LYS A 95 -4.85 -30.83 6.42
C LYS A 95 -4.61 -29.48 7.09
N LYS A 96 -3.45 -28.84 6.84
CA LYS A 96 -3.14 -27.50 7.39
C LYS A 96 -4.14 -26.44 6.92
N THR A 97 -4.57 -26.50 5.66
CA THR A 97 -5.59 -25.59 5.12
C THR A 97 -6.94 -25.81 5.80
N ASN A 98 -7.38 -27.06 5.95
CA ASN A 98 -8.62 -27.38 6.64
C ASN A 98 -8.56 -27.00 8.12
N GLU A 99 -7.45 -27.25 8.81
CA GLU A 99 -7.24 -26.83 10.20
C GLU A 99 -7.31 -25.31 10.35
N LYS A 100 -6.67 -24.56 9.44
CA LYS A 100 -6.79 -23.08 9.42
C LYS A 100 -8.22 -22.64 9.16
N TYR A 101 -8.91 -23.26 8.20
CA TYR A 101 -10.31 -22.96 7.90
C TYR A 101 -11.22 -23.20 9.11
N LEU A 102 -11.05 -24.32 9.80
CA LEU A 102 -11.80 -24.63 11.02
C LEU A 102 -11.50 -23.63 12.15
N LYS A 103 -10.25 -23.17 12.28
CA LYS A 103 -9.88 -22.11 13.23
C LYS A 103 -10.51 -20.76 12.86
N THR A 104 -10.63 -20.45 11.57
CA THR A 104 -11.32 -19.22 11.13
C THR A 104 -12.82 -19.26 11.40
N LEU A 105 -13.46 -20.42 11.54
CA LEU A 105 -14.88 -20.45 11.93
C LEU A 105 -15.11 -19.87 13.34
N ASN A 106 -14.10 -19.91 14.21
CA ASN A 106 -14.06 -19.23 15.50
C ASN A 106 -13.36 -17.87 15.39
N PHE A 107 -13.78 -17.05 14.42
CA PHE A 107 -13.15 -15.77 14.11
C PHE A 107 -13.20 -14.83 15.33
N ASN A 108 -12.03 -14.42 15.83
CA ASN A 108 -11.89 -13.40 16.85
C ASN A 108 -11.57 -12.07 16.14
N ASP A 109 -12.28 -10.99 16.44
CA ASP A 109 -12.10 -9.66 15.81
C ASP A 109 -10.69 -9.05 16.00
N HIS A 110 -9.90 -9.67 16.88
CA HIS A 110 -8.51 -9.32 17.16
C HIS A 110 -7.53 -9.70 16.05
N ASP A 111 -7.87 -10.64 15.16
CA ASP A 111 -7.00 -11.08 14.04
C ASP A 111 -7.06 -10.16 12.81
N LYS A 112 -7.87 -9.09 12.87
CA LYS A 112 -7.80 -8.02 11.88
C LYS A 112 -6.37 -7.44 11.91
N ILE A 113 -5.84 -7.09 10.74
CA ILE A 113 -4.69 -6.17 10.64
C ILE A 113 -5.20 -4.82 11.12
N LYS A 114 -5.29 -4.68 12.44
CA LYS A 114 -5.50 -3.43 13.12
C LYS A 114 -4.14 -2.76 13.05
N GLY A 115 -3.88 -2.06 11.95
CA GLY A 115 -2.68 -1.23 11.84
C GLY A 115 -2.59 -0.30 13.06
N LYS A 116 -1.45 0.38 13.24
CA LYS A 116 -1.23 1.34 14.34
C LYS A 116 -2.34 2.42 14.49
N PHE A 117 -3.22 2.54 13.49
CA PHE A 117 -4.36 3.44 13.40
C PHE A 117 -5.66 2.94 14.05
N HIS A 118 -5.72 1.76 14.68
CA HIS A 118 -6.97 1.29 15.32
C HIS A 118 -7.53 2.29 16.34
N LEU A 119 -6.66 2.98 17.08
CA LEU A 119 -7.07 3.98 18.07
C LEU A 119 -7.62 5.28 17.45
N LEU A 120 -7.28 5.57 16.19
CA LEU A 120 -7.75 6.77 15.49
C LEU A 120 -9.17 6.61 14.94
N PHE A 121 -9.60 5.36 14.71
CA PHE A 121 -10.91 5.03 14.15
C PHE A 121 -11.73 4.12 15.05
N ALA A 122 -11.34 3.94 16.32
CA ALA A 122 -12.22 3.31 17.30
C ALA A 122 -13.50 4.15 17.35
N GLU A 123 -14.64 3.54 17.04
CA GLU A 123 -15.95 4.21 17.05
C GLU A 123 -16.10 4.97 18.37
N LYS A 124 -15.98 6.30 18.29
CA LYS A 124 -16.43 7.17 19.36
C LYS A 124 -17.95 7.16 19.28
N ASP A 125 -18.56 6.96 20.45
CA ASP A 125 -20.01 7.00 20.63
C ASP A 125 -20.63 8.17 19.83
N PRO A 126 -21.63 7.95 18.95
CA PRO A 126 -22.24 9.02 18.16
C PRO A 126 -22.87 10.12 19.03
N ALA A 127 -23.21 9.82 20.30
CA ALA A 127 -23.62 10.84 21.28
C ALA A 127 -22.45 11.71 21.79
N ARG A 128 -21.20 11.23 21.65
CA ARG A 128 -19.95 11.98 21.76
C ARG A 128 -19.46 12.46 20.39
N SER A 129 -20.37 12.88 19.52
CA SER A 129 -20.06 13.86 18.47
C SER A 129 -19.79 15.24 19.11
N SER A 130 -18.92 15.24 20.11
CA SER A 130 -18.46 16.42 20.82
C SER A 130 -17.35 17.00 19.98
N LEU A 131 -17.56 18.23 19.49
CA LEU A 131 -16.52 19.19 19.13
C LEU A 131 -15.17 18.76 19.70
N TRP A 132 -14.32 18.13 18.88
CA TRP A 132 -12.94 17.76 19.18
C TRP A 132 -12.61 17.66 20.69
N GLU A 133 -13.27 16.79 21.45
CA GLU A 133 -12.87 16.54 22.86
C GLU A 133 -11.59 15.69 22.88
N SER A 134 -10.50 16.25 22.37
CA SER A 134 -9.16 15.89 22.79
C SER A 134 -8.96 16.57 24.14
N GLY A 135 -8.77 15.78 25.19
CA GLY A 135 -8.42 16.26 26.53
C GLY A 135 -7.07 16.98 26.52
N GLY A 136 -7.09 18.23 26.06
CA GLY A 136 -5.99 19.16 25.99
C GLY A 136 -6.56 20.49 25.55
N SER A 137 -6.73 21.40 26.50
CA SER A 137 -6.86 22.86 26.35
C SER A 137 -7.14 23.35 24.93
N CYS A 138 -8.33 23.91 24.68
CA CYS A 138 -8.60 24.96 23.69
C CYS A 138 -7.29 25.52 23.11
N ASN A 139 -6.98 25.17 21.84
CA ASN A 139 -5.73 25.36 21.07
C ASN A 139 -5.06 26.74 21.22
N HIS A 140 -4.64 27.07 22.43
CA HIS A 140 -3.75 28.17 22.72
C HIS A 140 -2.36 27.57 22.69
N VAL A 141 -1.79 27.50 21.49
CA VAL A 141 -0.34 27.44 21.41
C VAL A 141 0.16 28.70 22.11
N ARG A 142 1.01 28.55 23.13
CA ARG A 142 1.58 29.73 23.81
C ARG A 142 2.22 30.61 22.72
N SER A 143 1.81 31.86 22.66
CA SER A 143 2.31 32.86 21.69
C SER A 143 3.85 32.90 21.65
N SER A 144 4.50 32.61 22.78
CA SER A 144 5.96 32.51 22.88
C SER A 144 6.60 31.45 21.98
N TYR A 145 5.95 30.31 21.72
CA TYR A 145 6.46 29.30 20.80
C TYR A 145 6.28 29.74 19.34
N ILE A 146 5.12 30.33 19.03
CA ILE A 146 4.82 30.86 17.69
C ILE A 146 5.85 31.92 17.27
N ILE A 147 6.15 32.88 18.14
CA ILE A 147 7.02 34.03 17.80
C ILE A 147 8.49 33.62 17.65
N ARG A 148 8.99 32.70 18.48
CA ARG A 148 10.38 32.26 18.41
C ARG A 148 10.63 31.49 17.11
N ASP A 149 9.75 30.55 16.80
CA ASP A 149 9.95 29.60 15.70
C ASP A 149 9.64 30.25 14.33
N PHE A 150 8.85 31.34 14.29
CA PHE A 150 8.57 32.05 13.02
C PHE A 150 9.68 33.00 12.56
N ASN A 151 10.48 33.55 13.48
CA ASN A 151 11.70 34.27 13.08
C ASN A 151 12.69 33.32 12.39
N GLU A 152 12.71 32.03 12.77
CA GLU A 152 13.46 31.00 12.05
C GLU A 152 12.80 30.64 10.71
N PHE A 153 11.47 30.60 10.65
CA PHE A 153 10.72 30.31 9.42
C PHE A 153 10.90 31.36 8.31
N THR A 154 11.04 32.62 8.69
CA THR A 154 11.21 33.75 7.75
C THR A 154 12.65 34.07 7.42
N ALA A 155 13.61 33.49 8.15
CA ALA A 155 15.02 33.68 7.90
C ALA A 155 15.47 32.85 6.69
N LEU A 156 16.03 33.53 5.69
CA LEU A 156 16.69 32.89 4.56
C LEU A 156 18.18 32.71 4.87
N PRO A 157 18.83 31.61 4.45
CA PRO A 157 20.27 31.47 4.56
C PRO A 157 21.00 32.63 3.87
N GLU A 158 22.07 33.15 4.47
CA GLU A 158 22.83 34.29 3.92
C GLU A 158 23.36 34.04 2.49
N THR A 159 23.57 32.76 2.14
CA THR A 159 24.04 32.33 0.81
C THR A 159 22.94 32.26 -0.25
N PHE A 160 21.67 32.42 0.13
CA PHE A 160 20.53 32.29 -0.79
C PHE A 160 20.11 33.66 -1.34
N LYS A 161 20.31 33.87 -2.64
CA LYS A 161 19.88 35.10 -3.32
C LYS A 161 18.42 35.01 -3.73
N SER A 162 17.55 35.66 -2.97
CA SER A 162 16.10 35.70 -3.23
C SER A 162 15.72 36.57 -4.44
N GLN A 163 14.59 36.24 -5.07
CA GLN A 163 13.95 37.09 -6.08
C GLN A 163 13.21 38.26 -5.40
N ARG A 164 13.02 39.39 -6.08
CA ARG A 164 12.37 40.59 -5.50
C ARG A 164 10.97 40.34 -4.91
N ALA A 165 10.25 39.32 -5.35
CA ALA A 165 8.93 38.94 -4.84
C ALA A 165 8.95 38.31 -3.42
N VAL A 166 10.14 38.10 -2.84
CA VAL A 166 10.33 37.52 -1.50
C VAL A 166 10.13 38.55 -0.37
N GLN A 167 9.76 39.79 -0.69
CA GLN A 167 9.28 40.80 0.28
C GLN A 167 8.12 40.30 1.15
N VAL A 168 7.39 39.27 0.68
CA VAL A 168 6.35 38.58 1.45
C VAL A 168 6.90 38.04 2.78
N TYR A 169 8.14 37.52 2.85
CA TYR A 169 8.69 37.00 4.10
C TYR A 169 8.96 38.10 5.13
N GLU A 170 9.44 39.26 4.69
CA GLU A 170 9.63 40.42 5.58
C GLU A 170 8.28 40.95 6.09
N GLN A 171 7.27 40.99 5.21
CA GLN A 171 5.90 41.38 5.58
C GLN A 171 5.27 40.37 6.54
N SER A 172 5.38 39.06 6.28
CA SER A 172 4.92 38.01 7.18
C SER A 172 5.62 38.07 8.54
N ALA A 173 6.94 38.35 8.57
CA ALA A 173 7.68 38.55 9.80
C ALA A 173 7.20 39.78 10.58
N GLN A 174 6.84 40.86 9.90
CA GLN A 174 6.25 42.05 10.52
C GLN A 174 4.86 41.74 11.08
N MET A 175 3.96 41.12 10.31
CA MET A 175 2.59 40.76 10.72
C MET A 175 2.58 39.92 12.01
N ILE A 176 3.55 39.01 12.16
CA ILE A 176 3.66 38.17 13.36
C ILE A 176 4.30 38.89 14.54
N LYS A 177 5.24 39.80 14.29
CA LYS A 177 5.80 40.64 15.36
C LYS A 177 4.77 41.62 15.92
N THR A 178 3.92 42.18 15.06
CA THR A 178 2.87 43.13 15.46
C THR A 178 1.59 42.45 15.91
N ASP A 179 1.42 41.15 15.64
CA ASP A 179 0.18 40.37 15.88
C ASP A 179 -1.07 41.02 15.24
N GLU A 180 -0.86 41.76 14.15
CA GLU A 180 -1.88 42.55 13.47
C GLU A 180 -1.79 42.30 11.96
N GLY A 181 -2.96 42.18 11.31
CA GLY A 181 -3.05 42.06 9.85
C GLY A 181 -2.57 40.71 9.29
N ILE A 182 -2.67 39.63 10.07
CA ILE A 182 -2.33 38.26 9.63
C ILE A 182 -3.23 37.86 8.44
N ASP A 183 -2.60 37.60 7.30
CA ASP A 183 -3.29 37.11 6.10
C ASP A 183 -3.50 35.59 6.12
N TRP A 184 -4.21 35.07 5.12
CA TRP A 184 -4.55 33.65 5.04
C TRP A 184 -3.31 32.75 4.91
N ALA A 185 -2.32 33.18 4.14
CA ALA A 185 -1.12 32.38 3.89
C ALA A 185 -0.27 32.26 5.17
N VAL A 186 -0.15 33.34 5.94
CA VAL A 186 0.53 33.35 7.23
C VAL A 186 -0.24 32.50 8.25
N ALA A 187 -1.57 32.59 8.30
CA ALA A 187 -2.39 31.76 9.17
C ALA A 187 -2.26 30.25 8.84
N GLU A 188 -2.23 29.90 7.56
CA GLU A 188 -2.01 28.52 7.10
C GLU A 188 -0.61 28.02 7.48
N ALA A 189 0.44 28.82 7.24
CA ALA A 189 1.79 28.49 7.63
C ALA A 189 1.93 28.27 9.15
N LEU A 190 1.26 29.12 9.95
CA LEU A 190 1.20 28.97 11.40
C LEU A 190 0.52 27.67 11.82
N ALA A 191 -0.58 27.29 11.18
CA ALA A 191 -1.26 26.02 11.48
C ALA A 191 -0.38 24.79 11.18
N PHE A 192 0.42 24.83 10.12
CA PHE A 192 1.38 23.75 9.86
C PHE A 192 2.55 23.76 10.85
N ALA A 193 3.06 24.94 11.20
CA ALA A 193 4.14 25.07 12.17
C ALA A 193 3.76 24.49 13.53
N THR A 194 2.56 24.79 14.03
CA THR A 194 2.09 24.26 15.32
C THR A 194 1.97 22.74 15.30
N LEU A 195 1.44 22.16 14.21
CA LEU A 195 1.38 20.70 14.04
C LEU A 195 2.78 20.07 14.05
N LEU A 196 3.76 20.68 13.36
CA LEU A 196 5.13 20.18 13.33
C LEU A 196 5.81 20.24 14.70
N VAL A 197 5.57 21.30 15.48
CA VAL A 197 6.08 21.44 16.86
C VAL A 197 5.47 20.38 17.78
N GLU A 198 4.21 20.02 17.57
CA GLU A 198 3.55 18.92 18.28
C GLU A 198 4.04 17.53 17.85
N GLY A 199 4.91 17.45 16.83
CA GLY A 199 5.44 16.21 16.28
C GLY A 199 4.52 15.54 15.25
N ASN A 200 3.49 16.24 14.77
CA ASN A 200 2.60 15.76 13.72
C ASN A 200 3.22 16.03 12.33
N HIS A 201 3.31 15.00 11.50
CA HIS A 201 3.82 15.14 10.13
C HIS A 201 2.77 15.79 9.22
N VAL A 202 3.18 16.84 8.48
CA VAL A 202 2.36 17.51 7.47
C VAL A 202 2.87 17.15 6.07
N ARG A 203 1.97 16.76 5.16
CA ARG A 203 2.26 16.51 3.75
C ARG A 203 1.31 17.32 2.87
N LEU A 204 1.88 18.23 2.08
CA LEU A 204 1.17 18.94 1.02
C LEU A 204 1.43 18.24 -0.32
N SER A 205 0.38 18.04 -1.12
CA SER A 205 0.46 17.39 -2.43
C SER A 205 -0.57 18.05 -3.34
N GLY A 206 -0.14 18.46 -4.53
CA GLY A 206 -0.97 19.14 -5.53
C GLY A 206 -0.27 19.15 -6.88
#